data_AF-A0A850BA16-F1
#
_entry.id   AF-A0A850BA16-F1
#
_cell.length_a   1.000
_cell.length_b   1.000
_cell.length_c   1.000
_cell.angle_alpha   90.00
_cell.angle_beta   90.00
_cell.angle_gamma   90.00
#
_symmetry.space_group_name_H-M   'P 1'
#
loop_
_entity.id
_entity.type
_entity.pdbx_description
1 polymer ?
#
loop_
_entity_poly.entity_id
_entity_poly.type
_entity_poly.pdbx_seq_one_letter_code
_entity_poly.pdbx_strand_id
1 'polypeptide(L)'
;MIALSGLFDLLADVPWIDPIDENRCAENKTRQLRLAQEIGLAIPPTLITGDPAAARQFWKVHDGQVIAKLQTSLGYSMAGGGGLPTRLLRPADLDALDGLRQCPMIFQRYIPKAMELRIAWVDGRAFVGGLDGARCGVDWRHESTASWEPHALP
;
A
#
# COMPACT_ATOMS: atom_id res chain seq x y z
N MET A 1 -5.83 9.66 -24.82
CA MET A 1 -6.61 8.71 -23.99
C MET A 1 -8.07 8.53 -24.41
N ILE A 2 -8.58 9.24 -25.44
CA ILE A 2 -9.99 9.16 -25.88
C ILE A 2 -10.32 7.80 -26.52
N ALA A 3 -9.42 7.25 -27.35
CA ALA A 3 -9.67 5.97 -28.02
C ALA A 3 -9.91 4.79 -27.06
N LEU A 4 -9.15 4.72 -25.96
CA LEU A 4 -9.35 3.68 -24.93
C LEU A 4 -10.66 3.88 -24.17
N SER A 5 -11.03 5.13 -23.89
CA SER A 5 -12.30 5.42 -23.22
C SER A 5 -13.49 5.09 -24.11
N GLY A 6 -13.41 5.38 -25.42
CA GLY A 6 -14.43 4.97 -26.39
C GLY A 6 -14.56 3.46 -26.54
N LEU A 7 -13.46 2.71 -26.45
CA LEU A 7 -13.54 1.23 -26.43
C LEU A 7 -14.31 0.72 -25.20
N PHE A 8 -14.08 1.30 -24.02
CA PHE A 8 -14.80 0.91 -22.82
C PHE A 8 -16.28 1.30 -22.87
N ASP A 9 -16.60 2.43 -23.50
CA ASP A 9 -17.99 2.85 -23.74
C ASP A 9 -18.74 1.86 -24.65
N LEU A 10 -18.08 1.35 -25.70
CA LEU A 10 -18.65 0.29 -26.55
C LEU A 10 -18.88 -1.04 -25.82
N LEU A 11 -18.26 -1.23 -24.65
CA LEU A 11 -18.38 -2.42 -23.81
C LEU A 11 -19.23 -2.18 -22.56
N ALA A 12 -20.01 -1.10 -22.52
CA ALA A 12 -20.82 -0.72 -21.36
C ALA A 12 -21.85 -1.79 -20.95
N ASP A 13 -22.38 -2.54 -21.92
CA ASP A 13 -23.38 -3.61 -21.69
C ASP A 13 -22.77 -4.96 -21.28
N VAL A 14 -21.45 -5.08 -21.24
CA VAL A 14 -20.76 -6.30 -20.80
C VAL A 14 -20.66 -6.29 -19.26
N PRO A 15 -20.97 -7.39 -18.57
CA PRO A 15 -20.77 -7.46 -17.12
C PRO A 15 -19.27 -7.44 -16.77
N TRP A 16 -18.83 -6.39 -16.09
CA TRP A 16 -17.46 -6.24 -15.58
C TRP A 16 -17.37 -6.62 -14.11
N ILE A 17 -16.29 -7.30 -13.73
CA ILE A 17 -15.94 -7.60 -12.33
C ILE A 17 -14.49 -7.15 -12.12
N ASP A 18 -14.22 -5.96 -11.57
CA ASP A 18 -15.12 -4.86 -11.21
C ASP A 18 -15.31 -3.86 -12.36
N PRO A 19 -16.32 -2.95 -12.32
CA PRO A 19 -16.42 -1.84 -13.25
C PRO A 19 -15.13 -1.02 -13.32
N ILE A 20 -14.70 -0.65 -14.54
CA ILE A 20 -13.37 -0.06 -14.79
C ILE A 20 -13.15 1.23 -14.00
N ASP A 21 -14.14 2.12 -13.96
CA ASP A 21 -14.01 3.40 -13.28
C ASP A 21 -13.98 3.24 -11.76
N GLU A 22 -14.71 2.26 -11.20
CA GLU A 22 -14.64 1.92 -9.78
C GLU A 22 -13.26 1.36 -9.43
N ASN A 23 -12.72 0.47 -10.26
CA ASN A 23 -11.38 -0.09 -10.06
C ASN A 23 -10.30 1.01 -10.12
N ARG A 24 -10.39 1.95 -11.06
CA ARG A 24 -9.49 3.12 -11.12
C ARG A 24 -9.60 4.01 -9.87
N CYS A 25 -10.81 4.29 -9.41
CA CYS A 25 -11.02 5.05 -8.17
C CYS A 25 -10.46 4.32 -6.96
N ALA A 26 -10.52 2.98 -6.97
CA ALA A 26 -9.99 2.13 -5.91
C ALA A 26 -8.46 2.14 -5.83
N GLU A 27 -7.71 2.52 -6.87
CA GLU A 27 -6.24 2.60 -6.81
C GLU A 27 -5.71 3.71 -5.89
N ASN A 28 -6.55 4.69 -5.52
CA ASN A 28 -6.14 5.81 -4.67
C ASN A 28 -5.97 5.38 -3.20
N LYS A 29 -4.72 5.15 -2.79
CA LYS A 29 -4.36 4.77 -1.41
C LYS A 29 -4.83 5.76 -0.35
N THR A 30 -4.84 7.06 -0.67
CA THR A 30 -5.31 8.08 0.28
C THR A 30 -6.81 7.92 0.54
N ARG A 31 -7.59 7.66 -0.51
CA ARG A 31 -9.02 7.34 -0.41
C ARG A 31 -9.25 6.04 0.39
N GLN A 32 -8.46 5.00 0.12
CA GLN A 32 -8.55 3.73 0.86
C GLN A 32 -8.36 3.93 2.37
N LEU A 33 -7.30 4.65 2.77
CA LEU A 33 -7.00 4.89 4.19
C LEU A 33 -8.09 5.71 4.89
N ARG A 34 -8.57 6.77 4.24
CA ARG A 34 -9.67 7.59 4.76
C ARG A 34 -10.93 6.75 4.96
N LEU A 35 -11.34 5.99 3.93
CA LEU A 35 -12.53 5.16 4.01
C LEU A 35 -12.40 4.07 5.10
N ALA A 36 -11.24 3.45 5.22
CA ALA A 36 -10.96 2.47 6.27
C ALA A 36 -11.21 3.06 7.67
N GLN A 37 -10.73 4.29 7.93
CA GLN A 37 -11.01 4.97 9.20
C GLN A 37 -12.50 5.28 9.39
N GLU A 38 -13.18 5.75 8.34
CA GLU A 38 -14.62 6.10 8.38
C GLU A 38 -15.50 4.90 8.73
N ILE A 39 -15.13 3.70 8.27
CA ILE A 39 -15.86 2.45 8.57
C ILE A 39 -15.36 1.74 9.82
N GLY A 40 -14.44 2.35 10.59
CA GLY A 40 -13.97 1.83 11.88
C GLY A 40 -12.80 0.83 11.81
N LEU A 41 -12.15 0.67 10.66
CA LEU A 41 -10.91 -0.11 10.58
C LEU A 41 -9.74 0.69 11.15
N ALA A 42 -8.91 0.01 11.93
CA ALA A 42 -7.66 0.60 12.42
C ALA A 42 -6.66 0.78 11.27
N ILE A 43 -6.09 1.97 11.14
CA ILE A 43 -4.94 2.23 10.29
C ILE A 43 -3.74 2.65 11.15
N PRO A 44 -2.50 2.35 10.72
CA PRO A 44 -1.32 2.92 11.37
C PRO A 44 -1.36 4.46 11.29
N PRO A 45 -0.79 5.18 12.27
CA PRO A 45 -0.46 6.59 12.10
C PRO A 45 0.20 6.82 10.75
N THR A 46 -0.38 7.72 9.96
CA THR A 46 -0.01 7.92 8.56
C THR A 46 0.22 9.40 8.28
N LEU A 47 1.32 9.71 7.61
CA LEU A 47 1.64 11.02 7.08
C LEU A 47 1.85 10.90 5.57
N ILE A 48 1.12 11.71 4.79
CA ILE A 48 1.33 11.86 3.36
C ILE A 48 1.84 13.27 3.12
N THR A 49 3.09 13.41 2.68
CA THR A 49 3.72 14.72 2.58
C THR A 49 4.79 14.80 1.50
N GLY A 50 4.95 15.99 0.93
CA GLY A 50 6.12 16.41 0.15
C GLY A 50 7.07 17.32 0.95
N ASP A 51 6.75 17.63 2.22
CA ASP A 51 7.59 18.45 3.10
C ASP A 51 8.62 17.57 3.86
N PRO A 52 9.93 17.77 3.62
CA PRO A 52 10.98 17.05 4.32
C PRO A 52 10.96 17.26 5.84
N ALA A 53 10.58 18.47 6.31
CA ALA A 53 10.56 18.77 7.74
C ALA A 53 9.48 17.96 8.46
N ALA A 54 8.28 17.89 7.89
CA ALA A 54 7.20 17.04 8.39
C ALA A 54 7.59 15.55 8.43
N ALA A 55 8.26 15.04 7.39
CA ALA A 55 8.71 13.65 7.35
C ALA A 55 9.76 13.34 8.44
N ARG A 56 10.75 14.23 8.64
CA ARG A 56 11.75 14.10 9.72
C ARG A 56 11.10 14.15 11.10
N GLN A 57 10.13 15.04 11.30
CA GLN A 57 9.41 15.13 12.58
C GLN A 57 8.59 13.86 12.86
N PHE A 58 7.91 13.33 11.85
CA PHE A 58 7.15 12.09 11.95
C PHE A 58 8.04 10.90 12.29
N TRP A 59 9.22 10.80 11.68
CA TRP A 59 10.24 9.79 12.03
C TRP A 59 10.67 9.89 13.49
N LYS A 60 10.91 11.11 14.00
CA LYS A 60 11.31 11.34 15.40
C LYS A 60 10.21 10.96 16.41
N VAL A 61 8.96 11.38 16.16
CA VAL A 61 7.81 11.12 17.05
C VAL A 61 7.48 9.63 17.16
N HIS A 62 7.92 8.83 16.20
CA HIS A 62 7.74 7.37 16.19
C HIS A 62 9.05 6.59 16.41
N ASP A 63 10.05 7.21 17.05
CA ASP A 63 11.31 6.56 17.45
C ASP A 63 12.03 5.82 16.29
N GLY A 64 11.94 6.40 15.09
CA GLY A 64 12.49 5.82 13.87
C GLY A 64 11.77 4.58 13.34
N GLN A 65 10.68 4.15 13.99
CA GLN A 65 9.82 3.07 13.52
C GLN A 65 8.84 3.60 12.47
N VAL A 66 9.38 4.00 11.31
CA VAL A 66 8.59 4.55 10.20
C VAL A 66 8.97 3.85 8.91
N ILE A 67 7.96 3.40 8.18
CA ILE A 67 8.12 2.92 6.80
C ILE A 67 7.82 4.04 5.80
N ALA A 68 8.46 3.99 4.64
CA ALA A 68 8.18 4.85 3.51
C ALA A 68 7.72 4.01 2.31
N LYS A 69 6.72 4.48 1.58
CA LYS A 69 6.21 3.85 0.36
C LYS A 69 5.65 4.86 -0.64
N LEU A 70 5.62 4.47 -1.90
CA LEU A 70 5.07 5.29 -2.98
C LEU A 70 3.53 5.29 -2.97
N GLN A 71 2.96 6.42 -3.40
CA GLN A 71 1.53 6.58 -3.67
C GLN A 71 1.05 5.60 -4.76
N THR A 72 1.83 5.47 -5.84
CA THR A 72 1.57 4.53 -6.93
C THR A 72 2.72 3.56 -7.04
N SER A 73 2.43 2.27 -7.23
CA SER A 73 3.51 1.31 -7.52
C SER A 73 4.11 1.67 -8.86
N LEU A 74 5.44 1.85 -8.93
CA LEU A 74 6.12 1.88 -10.22
C LEU A 74 6.02 0.46 -10.78
N GLY A 75 5.52 0.34 -12.02
CA GLY A 75 5.17 -0.94 -12.63
C GLY A 75 6.35 -1.92 -12.70
N TYR A 76 6.05 -3.21 -12.57
CA TYR A 76 6.97 -4.27 -12.95
C TYR A 76 6.93 -4.44 -14.47
N SER A 77 8.10 -4.58 -15.10
CA SER A 77 8.20 -5.11 -16.46
C SER A 77 8.58 -6.59 -16.38
N MET A 78 8.24 -7.36 -17.43
CA MET A 78 8.67 -8.76 -17.59
C MET A 78 10.20 -8.92 -17.67
N ALA A 79 10.96 -7.84 -17.90
CA ALA A 79 12.42 -7.81 -17.88
C ALA A 79 12.99 -7.55 -16.46
N GLY A 80 12.14 -7.52 -15.43
CA GLY A 80 12.46 -6.95 -14.13
C GLY A 80 12.17 -5.45 -14.11
N GLY A 81 11.63 -4.97 -13.00
CA GLY A 81 11.28 -3.56 -12.81
C GLY A 81 11.46 -3.14 -11.35
N GLY A 82 12.19 -2.05 -11.15
CA GLY A 82 12.54 -1.46 -9.85
C GLY A 82 11.37 -0.71 -9.23
N GLY A 83 10.34 -1.43 -8.79
CA GLY A 83 9.40 -0.88 -7.81
C GLY A 83 10.16 -0.54 -6.53
N LEU A 84 9.92 0.63 -5.94
CA LEU A 84 10.46 0.95 -4.61
C LEU A 84 9.61 0.18 -3.59
N PRO A 85 10.15 -0.88 -2.95
CA PRO A 85 9.39 -1.64 -1.97
C PRO A 85 9.06 -0.76 -0.76
N THR A 86 8.08 -1.22 0.02
CA THR A 86 7.86 -0.61 1.34
C THR A 86 9.08 -0.90 2.20
N ARG A 87 9.75 0.14 2.70
CA ARG A 87 10.98 -0.02 3.47
C ARG A 87 10.92 0.74 4.79
N LEU A 88 11.63 0.23 5.79
CA LEU A 88 11.91 0.99 7.01
C LEU A 88 12.86 2.15 6.68
N LEU A 89 12.56 3.35 7.18
CA LEU A 89 13.38 4.53 6.98
C LEU A 89 14.53 4.54 7.98
N ARG A 90 15.76 4.36 7.49
CA ARG A 90 16.97 4.34 8.31
C ARG A 90 17.45 5.78 8.57
N PRO A 91 18.27 6.01 9.62
CA PRO A 91 18.85 7.33 9.86
C PRO A 91 19.56 7.94 8.64
N ALA A 92 20.32 7.12 7.90
CA ALA A 92 21.02 7.55 6.69
C ALA A 92 20.09 7.94 5.53
N ASP A 93 18.84 7.46 5.53
CA ASP A 93 17.86 7.81 4.50
C ASP A 93 17.25 9.21 4.74
N LEU A 94 17.42 9.77 5.95
CA LEU A 94 16.86 11.08 6.29
C LEU A 94 17.50 12.20 5.44
N ASP A 95 18.78 12.09 5.12
CA ASP A 95 19.48 13.10 4.31
C ASP A 95 18.90 13.22 2.90
N ALA A 96 18.32 12.13 2.37
CA ALA A 96 17.68 12.10 1.05
C ALA A 96 16.24 12.67 1.04
N LEU A 97 15.65 13.01 2.20
CA LEU A 97 14.26 13.47 2.28
C LEU A 97 14.02 14.80 1.59
N ASP A 98 15.05 15.60 1.30
CA ASP A 98 14.90 16.87 0.60
C ASP A 98 14.32 16.69 -0.82
N GLY A 99 14.46 15.48 -1.40
CA GLY A 99 13.84 15.07 -2.67
C GLY A 99 12.31 14.84 -2.62
N LEU A 100 11.69 14.92 -1.43
CA LEU A 100 10.23 14.75 -1.30
C LEU A 100 9.44 15.87 -1.97
N ARG A 101 10.06 17.04 -2.18
CA ARG A 101 9.41 18.18 -2.85
C ARG A 101 9.00 17.85 -4.29
N GLN A 102 9.68 16.88 -4.89
CA GLN A 102 9.48 16.43 -6.27
C GLN A 102 8.58 15.19 -6.32
N CYS A 103 8.58 14.38 -5.25
CA CYS A 103 7.79 13.16 -5.18
C CYS A 103 7.26 12.97 -3.75
N PRO A 104 6.04 13.44 -3.46
CA PRO A 104 5.39 13.19 -2.18
C PRO A 104 5.23 11.68 -1.93
N MET A 105 5.48 11.26 -0.69
CA MET A 105 5.43 9.85 -0.30
C MET A 105 4.45 9.61 0.85
N ILE A 106 4.16 8.34 1.09
CA ILE A 106 3.40 7.89 2.25
C ILE A 106 4.39 7.39 3.30
N PHE A 107 4.31 7.96 4.49
CA PHE A 107 5.02 7.52 5.69
C PHE A 107 4.01 6.93 6.66
N GLN A 108 4.30 5.77 7.23
CA GLN A 108 3.47 5.17 8.27
C GLN A 108 4.32 4.68 9.42
N ARG A 109 3.78 4.74 10.64
CA ARG A 109 4.39 4.05 11.77
C ARG A 109 4.51 2.56 11.44
N TYR A 110 5.72 2.02 11.59
CA TYR A 110 5.93 0.59 11.52
C TYR A 110 5.28 -0.08 12.73
N ILE A 111 4.48 -1.11 12.47
CA ILE A 111 3.80 -1.89 13.50
C ILE A 111 4.41 -3.30 13.47
N PRO A 112 5.07 -3.75 14.57
CA PRO A 112 5.44 -5.14 14.71
C PRO A 112 4.18 -6.01 14.58
N LYS A 113 4.25 -6.98 13.68
CA LYS A 113 3.10 -7.79 13.27
C LYS A 113 3.31 -9.23 13.68
N ALA A 114 2.32 -9.80 14.38
CA ALA A 114 2.27 -11.23 14.66
C ALA A 114 1.88 -12.03 13.41
N MET A 115 1.10 -11.41 12.52
CA MET A 115 0.60 -12.03 11.30
C MET A 115 0.46 -11.00 10.18
N GLU A 116 0.66 -11.44 8.95
CA GLU A 116 0.23 -10.71 7.76
C GLU A 116 -0.93 -11.44 7.09
N LEU A 117 -2.01 -10.69 6.81
CA LEU A 117 -3.21 -11.23 6.20
C LEU A 117 -3.33 -10.80 4.73
N ARG A 118 -3.72 -11.74 3.88
CA ARG A 118 -4.17 -11.50 2.52
C ARG A 118 -5.64 -11.91 2.43
N ILE A 119 -6.49 -10.92 2.26
CA ILE A 119 -7.94 -11.11 2.18
C ILE A 119 -8.37 -10.82 0.74
N ALA A 120 -8.88 -11.83 0.05
CA ALA A 120 -9.61 -11.65 -1.20
C ALA A 120 -11.11 -11.62 -0.90
N TRP A 121 -11.82 -10.64 -1.44
CA TRP A 121 -13.26 -10.48 -1.26
C TRP A 121 -13.95 -10.66 -2.61
N VAL A 122 -14.85 -11.64 -2.71
CA VAL A 122 -15.58 -11.94 -3.94
C VAL A 122 -17.03 -12.15 -3.58
N ASP A 123 -17.92 -11.31 -4.13
CA ASP A 123 -19.37 -11.44 -4.00
C ASP A 123 -19.85 -11.71 -2.55
N GLY A 124 -19.43 -10.84 -1.63
CA GLY A 124 -19.80 -10.93 -0.21
C GLY A 124 -19.05 -11.99 0.61
N ARG A 125 -18.08 -12.68 0.03
CA ARG A 125 -17.33 -13.77 0.69
C ARG A 125 -15.84 -13.42 0.82
N ALA A 126 -15.29 -13.64 2.01
CA ALA A 126 -13.88 -13.50 2.30
C ALA A 126 -13.12 -14.82 2.13
N PHE A 127 -11.98 -14.76 1.45
CA PHE A 127 -10.98 -15.83 1.34
C PHE A 127 -9.68 -15.32 1.94
N VAL A 128 -9.25 -15.90 3.06
CA VAL A 128 -8.17 -15.32 3.88
C VAL A 128 -7.01 -16.30 3.98
N GLY A 129 -5.83 -15.81 3.61
CA GLY A 129 -4.55 -16.43 3.91
C GLY A 129 -3.78 -15.61 4.95
N GLY A 130 -3.10 -16.29 5.86
CA GLY A 130 -2.19 -15.71 6.84
C GLY A 130 -0.75 -16.15 6.60
N LEU A 131 0.19 -15.29 6.99
CA LEU A 131 1.62 -15.59 7.11
C LEU A 131 2.09 -15.24 8.51
N ASP A 132 3.01 -16.04 9.06
CA ASP A 132 3.73 -15.69 10.28
C ASP A 132 4.49 -14.36 10.12
N GLY A 133 4.05 -13.34 10.86
CA GLY A 133 4.55 -11.98 10.74
C GLY A 133 6.02 -11.82 11.13
N ALA A 134 6.54 -12.68 12.02
CA ALA A 134 7.95 -12.67 12.41
C ALA A 134 8.88 -13.07 11.25
N ARG A 135 8.33 -13.77 10.24
CA ARG A 135 9.04 -14.27 9.07
C ARG A 135 8.75 -13.49 7.80
N CYS A 136 8.02 -12.38 7.89
CA CYS A 136 7.59 -11.57 6.74
C CYS A 136 8.49 -10.35 6.45
N GLY A 137 9.41 -9.98 7.35
CA GLY A 137 10.20 -8.75 7.19
C GLY A 137 9.32 -7.49 7.19
N VAL A 138 9.74 -6.43 6.50
CA VAL A 138 8.92 -5.20 6.37
C VAL A 138 7.88 -5.37 5.25
N ASP A 139 8.28 -5.91 4.10
CA ASP A 139 7.40 -6.20 2.97
C ASP A 139 7.48 -7.69 2.60
N TRP A 140 6.44 -8.44 2.95
CA TRP A 140 6.37 -9.89 2.70
C TRP A 140 6.64 -10.27 1.25
N ARG A 141 6.29 -9.40 0.29
CA ARG A 141 6.47 -9.63 -1.15
C ARG A 141 7.93 -9.85 -1.53
N HIS A 142 8.85 -9.33 -0.72
CA HIS A 142 10.28 -9.33 -1.00
C HIS A 142 11.09 -10.08 0.06
N GLU A 143 10.59 -10.15 1.31
CA GLU A 143 11.37 -10.62 2.45
C GLU A 143 10.83 -11.91 3.09
N SER A 144 9.60 -12.33 2.74
CA SER A 144 8.96 -13.43 3.46
C SER A 144 9.65 -14.77 3.24
N THR A 145 9.81 -15.50 4.35
CA THR A 145 10.18 -16.92 4.34
C THR A 145 9.04 -17.82 4.84
N ALA A 146 7.89 -17.24 5.19
CA ALA A 146 6.74 -17.97 5.71
C ALA A 146 5.96 -18.70 4.61
N SER A 147 5.10 -19.65 5.02
CA SER A 147 4.18 -20.35 4.15
C SER A 147 2.75 -19.89 4.41
N TRP A 148 1.94 -19.83 3.36
CA TRP A 148 0.53 -19.43 3.45
C TRP A 148 -0.30 -20.47 4.18
N GLU A 149 -1.07 -20.03 5.16
CA GLU A 149 -2.01 -20.86 5.90
C GLU A 149 -3.42 -20.26 5.83
N PRO A 150 -4.48 -21.08 5.72
CA PRO A 150 -5.84 -20.58 5.86
C PRO A 150 -6.04 -19.87 7.20
N HIS A 151 -6.75 -18.74 7.19
CA HIS A 151 -7.06 -17.98 8.40
C HIS A 151 -8.54 -17.59 8.44
N ALA A 152 -9.07 -17.34 9.63
CA ALA A 152 -10.42 -16.84 9.84
C ALA A 152 -10.36 -15.41 10.38
N LEU A 153 -11.19 -14.51 9.83
CA LEU A 153 -11.31 -13.16 10.38
C LEU A 153 -12.06 -13.21 11.72
N PRO A 154 -11.82 -12.24 12.62
CA PRO A 154 -12.56 -12.10 13.87
C PRO A 154 -14.08 -11.99 13.69
#